data_AF-A0A2V7QJ69-F1
#
_entry.id   AF-A0A2V7QJ69-F1
#
_cell.length_a   1.000
_cell.length_b   1.000
_cell.length_c   1.000
_cell.angle_alpha   90.00
_cell.angle_beta   90.00
_cell.angle_gamma   90.00
#
_symmetry.space_group_name_H-M   'P 1'
#
loop_
_entity.id
_entity.type
_entity.pdbx_description
1 polymer ?
#
loop_
_entity_poly.entity_id
_entity_poly.type
_entity_poly.pdbx_seq_one_letter_code
_entity_poly.pdbx_strand_id
1 'polypeptide(L)'
;MWATNLKVVGIVLGTLALYTLIANKIPQVQSEVPQTLTLGANVTPEQLVAAGEKVFNGIGGCTTCHGLGTRAPNLLTDEKGTGPIGARCGKREAGKSCKQYLYESLDNPTAYVVTGYQPIMPVMTKQLSPAQVWSVIAFLESQGGTVDVTASDIPATSSTSTTSTTAGGGGGGGSGGFAGGSADPKAIIQAAGCLACHKLDGQGQVIAPDLTHVGSRRDAESIRKKILDPASSIAKGYEKLAGIMPKTFGTMMNAAQLEALVQYLGAHK
;
A
#
# COMPACT_ATOMS: atom_id res chain seq x y z
N MET A 1 24.83 -56.27 -4.32
CA MET A 1 24.34 -55.24 -3.38
C MET A 1 25.10 -53.91 -3.50
N TRP A 2 26.44 -53.91 -3.58
CA TRP A 2 27.21 -52.66 -3.61
C TRP A 2 26.96 -51.76 -4.84
N ALA A 3 26.81 -52.36 -6.03
CA ALA A 3 26.49 -51.62 -7.25
C ALA A 3 25.11 -50.92 -7.20
N THR A 4 24.12 -51.52 -6.52
CA THR A 4 22.79 -50.92 -6.34
C THR A 4 22.88 -49.73 -5.39
N ASN A 5 23.63 -49.86 -4.30
CA ASN A 5 23.81 -48.78 -3.32
C ASN A 5 24.55 -47.58 -3.93
N LEU A 6 25.56 -47.82 -4.78
CA LEU A 6 26.27 -46.75 -5.49
C LEU A 6 25.35 -45.97 -6.45
N LYS A 7 24.43 -46.66 -7.14
CA LYS A 7 23.44 -46.00 -8.01
C LYS A 7 22.47 -45.12 -7.21
N VAL A 8 22.00 -45.61 -6.06
CA VAL A 8 21.12 -44.84 -5.17
C VAL A 8 21.84 -43.60 -4.64
N VAL A 9 23.09 -43.75 -4.17
CA VAL A 9 23.91 -42.61 -3.70
C VAL A 9 24.14 -41.59 -4.83
N GLY A 10 24.43 -42.05 -6.04
CA GLY A 10 24.61 -41.17 -7.21
C GLY A 10 23.35 -40.36 -7.53
N ILE A 11 22.17 -40.99 -7.48
CA ILE A 11 20.89 -40.31 -7.72
C ILE A 11 20.60 -39.28 -6.62
N VAL A 12 20.81 -39.64 -5.36
CA VAL A 12 20.57 -38.73 -4.22
C VAL A 12 21.49 -37.52 -4.29
N LEU A 13 22.79 -37.73 -4.50
CA LEU A 13 23.76 -36.64 -4.62
C LEU A 13 23.50 -35.78 -5.85
N GLY A 14 23.15 -36.37 -6.99
CA GLY A 14 22.80 -35.63 -8.20
C GLY A 14 21.56 -34.75 -8.00
N THR A 15 20.53 -35.28 -7.33
CA THR A 15 19.29 -34.53 -7.04
C THR A 15 19.56 -33.37 -6.08
N LEU A 16 20.32 -33.61 -5.01
CA LEU A 16 20.72 -32.56 -4.06
C LEU A 16 21.56 -31.48 -4.75
N ALA A 17 22.55 -31.87 -5.55
CA ALA A 17 23.40 -30.93 -6.28
C ALA A 17 22.60 -30.09 -7.28
N LEU A 18 21.67 -30.71 -8.02
CA LEU A 18 20.79 -29.99 -8.96
C LEU A 18 19.88 -29.01 -8.22
N TYR A 19 19.28 -29.43 -7.11
CA TYR A 19 18.44 -28.56 -6.28
C TYR A 19 19.23 -27.36 -5.74
N THR A 20 20.43 -27.60 -5.19
CA THR A 20 21.30 -26.53 -4.68
C THR A 20 21.75 -25.58 -5.79
N LEU A 21 22.06 -26.09 -6.99
CA LEU A 21 22.41 -25.25 -8.14
C LEU A 21 21.25 -24.34 -8.56
N ILE A 22 20.04 -24.88 -8.65
CA ILE A 22 18.85 -24.11 -8.99
C ILE A 22 18.56 -23.07 -7.89
N ALA A 23 18.63 -23.46 -6.61
CA ALA A 23 18.41 -22.55 -5.48
C ALA A 23 19.40 -21.38 -5.45
N ASN A 24 20.67 -21.60 -5.84
CA ASN A 24 21.67 -20.54 -5.93
C ASN A 24 21.57 -19.70 -7.22
N LYS A 25 20.85 -20.16 -8.24
CA LYS A 25 20.55 -19.38 -9.45
C LYS A 25 19.32 -18.49 -9.30
N ILE A 26 18.45 -18.77 -8.33
CA ILE A 26 17.34 -17.89 -7.97
C ILE A 26 17.93 -16.67 -7.25
N PRO A 27 17.71 -15.44 -7.74
CA PRO A 27 18.13 -14.23 -7.04
C PRO A 27 17.55 -14.27 -5.62
N GLN A 28 18.44 -14.26 -4.61
CA GLN A 28 18.05 -14.22 -3.22
C GLN A 28 17.43 -12.85 -2.95
N VAL A 29 16.11 -12.73 -3.12
CA VAL A 29 15.37 -11.54 -2.70
C VAL A 29 15.39 -11.55 -1.18
N GLN A 30 16.38 -10.85 -0.61
CA GLN A 30 16.37 -10.51 0.80
C GLN A 30 15.07 -9.74 1.03
N SER A 31 14.14 -10.37 1.74
CA SER A 31 12.93 -9.69 2.19
C SER A 31 13.38 -8.72 3.27
N GLU A 32 13.78 -7.53 2.86
CA GLU A 32 14.05 -6.45 3.78
C GLU A 32 12.72 -6.16 4.46
N VAL A 33 12.58 -6.69 5.68
CA VAL A 33 11.39 -6.49 6.51
C VAL A 33 11.12 -4.99 6.50
N PRO A 34 9.92 -4.55 6.07
CA PRO A 34 9.57 -3.13 6.16
C PRO A 34 9.86 -2.75 7.60
N GLN A 35 10.84 -1.85 7.79
CA GLN A 35 11.17 -1.37 9.12
C GLN A 35 9.84 -0.92 9.73
N THR A 36 9.37 -1.67 10.73
CA THR A 36 8.24 -1.23 11.53
C THR A 36 8.66 0.14 12.02
N LEU A 37 7.95 1.18 11.58
CA LEU A 37 8.19 2.55 11.97
C LEU A 37 8.02 2.64 13.50
N THR A 38 9.06 2.30 14.24
CA THR A 38 9.14 2.50 15.68
C THR A 38 9.52 3.96 15.87
N LEU A 39 8.57 4.85 15.61
CA LEU A 39 8.69 6.28 15.84
C LEU A 39 8.69 6.49 17.37
N GLY A 40 9.85 6.29 17.99
CA GLY A 40 10.06 6.51 19.43
C GLY A 40 10.26 7.99 19.78
N ALA A 41 10.43 8.28 21.07
CA ALA A 41 10.52 9.64 21.62
C ALA A 41 11.66 10.52 21.07
N ASN A 42 12.60 9.96 20.30
CA ASN A 42 13.77 10.66 19.72
C ASN A 42 13.80 10.64 18.19
N VAL A 43 12.63 10.63 17.54
CA VAL A 43 12.57 10.63 16.07
C VAL A 43 12.94 12.01 15.50
N THR A 44 13.75 12.05 14.44
CA THR A 44 14.11 13.31 13.78
C THR A 44 13.01 13.78 12.80
N PRO A 45 12.93 15.08 12.47
CA PRO A 45 12.00 15.58 11.46
C PRO A 45 12.13 14.87 10.11
N GLU A 46 13.35 14.55 9.67
CA GLU A 46 13.61 13.85 8.41
C GLU A 46 13.08 12.42 8.44
N GLN A 47 13.22 11.73 9.57
CA GLN A 47 12.65 10.40 9.76
C GLN A 47 11.12 10.45 9.77
N LEU A 48 10.52 11.50 10.34
CA LEU A 48 9.07 11.71 10.30
C LEU A 48 8.56 12.00 8.89
N VAL A 49 9.29 12.80 8.11
CA VAL A 49 8.97 13.05 6.70
C VAL A 49 9.03 11.76 5.89
N ALA A 50 10.12 10.99 6.01
CA ALA A 50 10.26 9.72 5.30
C ALA A 50 9.20 8.68 5.72
N ALA A 51 8.82 8.68 7.00
CA ALA A 51 7.71 7.89 7.51
C ALA A 51 6.36 8.34 6.93
N GLY A 52 6.13 9.64 6.88
CA GLY A 52 4.91 10.25 6.38
C GLY A 52 4.71 10.02 4.90
N GLU A 53 5.78 10.04 4.12
CA GLU A 53 5.75 9.71 2.69
C GLU A 53 5.23 8.28 2.46
N LYS A 54 5.71 7.32 3.27
CA LYS A 54 5.22 5.92 3.21
C LYS A 54 3.75 5.81 3.60
N VAL A 55 3.30 6.58 4.59
CA VAL A 55 1.88 6.63 4.97
C VAL A 55 1.05 7.22 3.82
N PHE A 56 1.49 8.35 3.26
CA PHE A 56 0.81 9.06 2.18
C PHE A 56 0.63 8.20 0.91
N ASN A 57 1.69 7.49 0.52
CA ASN A 57 1.72 6.63 -0.66
C ASN A 57 1.16 5.21 -0.42
N GLY A 58 0.97 4.84 0.85
CA GLY A 58 0.60 3.50 1.27
C GLY A 58 -0.70 3.46 2.06
N ILE A 59 -0.60 3.11 3.34
CA ILE A 59 -1.74 2.81 4.22
C ILE A 59 -2.71 3.99 4.42
N GLY A 60 -2.23 5.23 4.29
CA GLY A 60 -3.07 6.43 4.34
C GLY A 60 -3.93 6.63 3.11
N GLY A 61 -3.64 5.95 1.99
CA GLY A 61 -4.43 6.01 0.76
C GLY A 61 -4.58 7.42 0.16
N CYS A 62 -3.76 8.38 0.58
CA CYS A 62 -3.95 9.80 0.31
C CYS A 62 -3.87 10.11 -1.20
N THR A 63 -2.93 9.47 -1.90
CA THR A 63 -2.71 9.61 -3.35
C THR A 63 -3.95 9.28 -4.18
N THR A 64 -4.83 8.41 -3.68
CA THR A 64 -6.08 8.00 -4.36
C THR A 64 -6.98 9.19 -4.66
N CYS A 65 -6.96 10.21 -3.81
CA CYS A 65 -7.78 11.42 -3.97
C CYS A 65 -6.93 12.66 -4.23
N HIS A 66 -5.78 12.78 -3.55
CA HIS A 66 -4.95 13.99 -3.50
C HIS A 66 -3.77 14.00 -4.47
N GLY A 67 -3.64 13.00 -5.35
CA GLY A 67 -2.52 12.90 -6.29
C GLY A 67 -2.69 13.70 -7.60
N LEU A 68 -3.92 13.81 -8.11
CA LEU A 68 -4.19 14.38 -9.45
C LEU A 68 -4.89 15.75 -9.43
N GLY A 69 -5.39 16.21 -8.29
CA GLY A 69 -6.16 17.46 -8.22
C GLY A 69 -7.58 17.37 -8.79
N THR A 70 -8.04 16.20 -9.24
CA THR A 70 -9.38 16.04 -9.86
C THR A 70 -10.46 15.67 -8.85
N ARG A 71 -10.14 14.77 -7.92
CA ARG A 71 -11.07 14.25 -6.91
C ARG A 71 -10.98 14.99 -5.58
N ALA A 72 -9.77 15.35 -5.20
CA ALA A 72 -9.45 16.23 -4.08
C ALA A 72 -8.29 17.15 -4.49
N PRO A 73 -8.02 18.23 -3.75
CA PRO A 73 -6.93 19.15 -4.06
C PRO A 73 -5.59 18.43 -4.15
N ASN A 74 -4.73 18.81 -5.09
CA ASN A 74 -3.38 18.28 -5.19
C ASN A 74 -2.55 18.71 -3.97
N LEU A 75 -1.91 17.75 -3.29
CA LEU A 75 -1.09 18.04 -2.11
C LEU A 75 0.40 18.09 -2.41
N LEU A 76 0.87 17.34 -3.42
CA LEU A 76 2.31 17.19 -3.69
C LEU A 76 2.87 18.24 -4.64
N THR A 77 2.04 18.67 -5.58
CA THR A 77 2.40 19.62 -6.65
C THR A 77 1.45 20.81 -6.59
N ASP A 78 1.38 21.59 -7.67
CA ASP A 78 0.52 22.75 -7.73
C ASP A 78 -0.98 22.39 -7.66
N GLU A 79 -1.70 23.10 -6.80
CA GLU A 79 -3.16 23.13 -6.78
C GLU A 79 -3.62 24.46 -7.36
N LYS A 80 -3.94 24.49 -8.67
CA LYS A 80 -4.55 25.63 -9.37
C LYS A 80 -3.81 26.97 -9.14
N GLY A 81 -2.49 26.95 -9.20
CA GLY A 81 -1.61 28.11 -9.04
C GLY A 81 -1.28 28.47 -7.59
N THR A 82 -1.68 27.66 -6.61
CA THR A 82 -1.42 27.91 -5.18
C THR A 82 -0.21 27.16 -4.62
N GLY A 83 0.50 26.39 -5.45
CA GLY A 83 1.65 25.58 -5.06
C GLY A 83 1.26 24.32 -4.28
N PRO A 84 2.26 23.55 -3.79
CA PRO A 84 2.05 22.36 -2.95
C PRO A 84 1.51 22.70 -1.57
N ILE A 85 1.05 21.68 -0.84
CA ILE A 85 0.31 21.92 0.42
C ILE A 85 1.17 22.60 1.49
N GLY A 86 2.44 22.21 1.63
CA GLY A 86 3.36 22.81 2.60
C GLY A 86 3.63 24.29 2.35
N ALA A 87 3.59 24.73 1.09
CA ALA A 87 3.74 26.14 0.74
C ALA A 87 2.51 27.00 1.08
N ARG A 88 1.31 26.40 1.19
CA ARG A 88 0.03 27.14 1.31
C ARG A 88 -0.74 26.90 2.60
N CYS A 89 -0.53 25.78 3.30
CA CYS A 89 -1.28 25.36 4.50
C CYS A 89 -1.38 26.46 5.58
N GLY A 90 -0.29 27.16 5.88
CA GLY A 90 -0.27 28.25 6.87
C GLY A 90 -1.09 29.49 6.50
N LYS A 91 -1.60 29.57 5.26
CA LYS A 91 -2.45 30.66 4.76
C LYS A 91 -3.89 30.20 4.51
N ARG A 92 -4.20 28.91 4.73
CA ARG A 92 -5.50 28.32 4.41
C ARG A 92 -6.60 28.76 5.37
N GLU A 93 -6.25 28.98 6.63
CA GLU A 93 -7.18 29.38 7.68
C GLU A 93 -6.55 30.47 8.55
N ALA A 94 -7.32 31.51 8.86
CA ALA A 94 -6.79 32.65 9.60
C ALA A 94 -6.49 32.26 11.06
N GLY A 95 -5.30 32.60 11.55
CA GLY A 95 -4.89 32.34 12.93
C GLY A 95 -4.47 30.89 13.23
N LYS A 96 -4.33 30.03 12.21
CA LYS A 96 -3.82 28.66 12.37
C LYS A 96 -2.43 28.50 11.77
N SER A 97 -1.57 27.74 12.46
CA SER A 97 -0.33 27.26 11.85
C SER A 97 -0.60 26.19 10.80
N CYS A 98 0.38 25.92 9.92
CA CYS A 98 0.30 24.82 8.97
C CYS A 98 -0.01 23.48 9.67
N LYS A 99 0.77 23.17 10.72
CA LYS A 99 0.57 22.00 11.57
C LYS A 99 -0.85 21.85 12.11
N GLN A 100 -1.39 22.92 12.69
CA GLN A 100 -2.75 22.92 13.25
C GLN A 100 -3.82 22.71 12.17
N TYR A 101 -3.69 23.44 11.06
CA TYR A 101 -4.59 23.31 9.92
C TYR A 101 -4.62 21.89 9.35
N LEU A 102 -3.44 21.26 9.18
CA LEU A 102 -3.31 19.92 8.64
C LEU A 102 -3.88 18.87 9.59
N TYR A 103 -3.59 18.96 10.89
CA TYR A 103 -4.15 18.04 11.89
C TYR A 103 -5.68 18.11 11.91
N GLU A 104 -6.25 19.31 11.96
CA GLU A 104 -7.70 19.48 12.00
C GLU A 104 -8.38 19.09 10.69
N SER A 105 -7.71 19.27 9.55
CA SER A 105 -8.21 18.75 8.26
C SER A 105 -8.23 17.22 8.21
N LEU A 106 -7.39 16.53 9.00
CA LEU A 106 -7.40 15.07 9.11
C LEU A 106 -8.43 14.56 10.14
N ASP A 107 -8.70 15.35 11.19
CA ASP A 107 -9.64 15.00 12.27
C ASP A 107 -11.10 15.42 11.97
N ASN A 108 -11.27 16.55 11.30
CA ASN A 108 -12.55 17.07 10.85
C ASN A 108 -12.45 17.52 9.38
N PRO A 109 -12.43 16.56 8.42
CA PRO A 109 -12.20 16.84 7.00
C PRO A 109 -13.25 17.73 6.34
N THR A 110 -14.42 17.89 6.98
CA THR A 110 -15.49 18.77 6.49
C THR A 110 -15.35 20.23 6.96
N ALA A 111 -14.41 20.54 7.85
CA ALA A 111 -14.21 21.91 8.36
C ALA A 111 -13.64 22.86 7.29
N TYR A 112 -12.74 22.37 6.43
CA TYR A 112 -11.94 23.20 5.51
C TYR A 112 -12.02 22.73 4.05
N VAL A 113 -13.24 22.45 3.57
CA VAL A 113 -13.44 21.96 2.21
C VAL A 113 -13.00 23.03 1.20
N VAL A 114 -12.08 22.65 0.32
CA VAL A 114 -11.60 23.53 -0.74
C VAL A 114 -12.70 23.74 -1.78
N THR A 115 -12.91 24.98 -2.20
CA THR A 115 -13.91 25.34 -3.20
C THR A 115 -13.76 24.47 -4.46
N GLY A 116 -14.88 23.89 -4.90
CA GLY A 116 -14.94 23.01 -6.07
C GLY A 116 -14.73 21.53 -5.79
N TYR A 117 -14.50 21.13 -4.53
CA TYR A 117 -14.41 19.72 -4.12
C TYR A 117 -15.57 19.31 -3.22
N GLN A 118 -15.89 18.02 -3.23
CA GLN A 118 -16.91 17.44 -2.38
C GLN A 118 -16.34 17.04 -1.01
N PRO A 119 -17.12 17.08 0.07
CA PRO A 119 -16.71 16.65 1.42
C PRO A 119 -16.65 15.12 1.52
N ILE A 120 -15.73 14.49 0.79
CA ILE A 120 -15.60 13.03 0.68
C ILE A 120 -14.39 12.45 1.43
N MET A 121 -13.58 13.31 2.03
CA MET A 121 -12.39 12.87 2.77
C MET A 121 -12.83 12.20 4.07
N PRO A 122 -12.41 10.94 4.33
CA PRO A 122 -12.73 10.26 5.57
C PRO A 122 -11.94 10.84 6.75
N VAL A 123 -12.42 10.59 7.97
CA VAL A 123 -11.72 11.03 9.20
C VAL A 123 -10.45 10.20 9.38
N MET A 124 -9.31 10.75 8.97
CA MET A 124 -8.04 10.03 8.90
C MET A 124 -7.47 9.70 10.29
N THR A 125 -7.76 10.52 11.31
CA THR A 125 -7.37 10.24 12.70
C THR A 125 -8.05 9.00 13.28
N LYS A 126 -9.11 8.48 12.63
CA LYS A 126 -9.75 7.21 12.98
C LYS A 126 -9.21 6.02 12.19
N GLN A 127 -8.46 6.26 11.11
CA GLN A 127 -7.90 5.24 10.22
C GLN A 127 -6.40 5.01 10.47
N LEU A 128 -5.71 6.02 11.00
CA LEU A 128 -4.28 6.04 11.22
C LEU A 128 -3.96 6.10 12.72
N SER A 129 -2.85 5.49 13.11
CA SER A 129 -2.31 5.66 14.46
C SER A 129 -1.84 7.11 14.68
N PRO A 130 -1.75 7.60 15.92
CA PRO A 130 -1.27 8.95 16.18
C PRO A 130 0.11 9.23 15.55
N ALA A 131 1.03 8.27 15.61
CA ALA A 131 2.35 8.40 14.99
C ALA A 131 2.28 8.47 13.44
N GLN A 132 1.34 7.75 12.83
CA GLN A 132 1.09 7.83 11.38
C GLN A 132 0.46 9.17 10.97
N VAL A 133 -0.45 9.71 11.79
CA VAL A 133 -1.04 11.04 11.58
C VAL A 133 0.06 12.12 11.62
N TRP A 134 0.89 12.12 12.65
CA TRP A 134 1.93 13.14 12.78
C TRP A 134 3.05 13.01 11.74
N SER A 135 3.43 11.79 11.37
CA SER A 135 4.39 11.59 10.28
C SER A 135 3.84 12.09 8.94
N VAL A 136 2.57 11.79 8.59
CA VAL A 136 2.00 12.32 7.34
C VAL A 136 1.89 13.84 7.36
N ILE A 137 1.57 14.48 8.49
CA ILE A 137 1.59 15.94 8.61
C ILE A 137 3.00 16.49 8.35
N ALA A 138 4.04 15.90 8.94
CA ALA A 138 5.43 16.31 8.71
C ALA A 138 5.82 16.23 7.23
N PHE A 139 5.41 15.15 6.54
CA PHE A 139 5.60 15.02 5.10
C PHE A 139 4.82 16.07 4.30
N LEU A 140 3.57 16.38 4.65
CA LEU A 140 2.81 17.43 3.96
C LEU A 140 3.44 18.81 4.14
N GLU A 141 3.98 19.11 5.32
CA GLU A 141 4.74 20.33 5.58
C GLU A 141 6.01 20.43 4.73
N SER A 142 6.73 19.32 4.54
CA SER A 142 7.95 19.30 3.72
C SER A 142 7.68 19.52 2.22
N GLN A 143 6.43 19.42 1.76
CA GLN A 143 6.02 19.77 0.39
C GLN A 143 6.01 21.30 0.19
N GLY A 144 7.20 21.90 0.16
CA GLY A 144 7.41 23.33 -0.10
C GLY A 144 7.25 24.25 1.11
N GLY A 145 7.18 23.70 2.33
CA GLY A 145 7.14 24.45 3.60
C GLY A 145 8.25 24.03 4.57
N THR A 146 8.19 24.56 5.79
CA THR A 146 9.05 24.16 6.91
C THR A 146 8.34 23.10 7.75
N VAL A 147 9.08 22.09 8.20
CA VAL A 147 8.54 21.02 9.06
C VAL A 147 8.54 21.50 10.50
N ASP A 148 7.35 21.70 11.06
CA ASP A 148 7.11 22.18 12.43
C ASP A 148 6.68 21.03 13.37
N VAL A 149 6.42 19.84 12.82
CA VAL A 149 6.15 18.61 13.59
C VAL A 149 7.43 18.10 14.26
N THR A 150 7.33 17.80 15.55
CA THR A 150 8.43 17.24 16.34
C THR A 150 7.99 15.98 17.10
N ALA A 151 8.94 15.29 17.71
CA ALA A 151 8.66 14.09 18.52
C ALA A 151 7.68 14.36 19.69
N SER A 152 7.59 15.60 20.20
CA SER A 152 6.66 15.95 21.28
C SER A 152 5.20 16.02 20.83
N ASP A 153 4.93 16.14 19.53
CA ASP A 153 3.56 16.13 19.00
C ASP A 153 2.97 14.70 19.02
N ILE A 154 3.81 13.67 19.09
CA ILE A 154 3.38 12.26 19.09
C ILE A 154 3.01 11.84 20.53
N PRO A 155 1.75 11.43 20.81
CA PRO A 155 1.34 11.00 22.14
C PRO A 155 2.19 9.80 22.63
N ALA A 156 2.72 9.88 23.85
CA ALA A 156 3.65 8.92 24.43
C ALA A 156 3.11 7.47 24.52
N THR A 157 1.79 7.30 24.53
CA THR A 157 1.11 5.99 24.49
C THR A 157 1.28 5.25 23.16
N SER A 158 1.85 5.88 22.14
CA SER A 158 2.14 5.28 20.83
C SER A 158 3.33 4.30 20.87
N SER A 159 4.07 4.22 21.99
CA SER A 159 5.22 3.30 22.16
C SER A 159 4.84 1.89 22.61
N THR A 160 3.56 1.60 22.86
CA THR A 160 3.12 0.27 23.29
C THR A 160 2.39 -0.41 22.15
N SER A 161 3.15 -0.88 21.15
CA SER A 161 2.71 -2.03 20.36
C SER A 161 2.60 -3.20 21.34
N THR A 162 1.38 -3.60 21.64
CA THR A 162 1.04 -4.71 22.52
C THR A 162 1.88 -5.94 22.19
N THR A 163 2.70 -6.35 23.16
CA THR A 163 3.18 -7.71 23.32
C THR A 163 1.97 -8.63 23.39
N SER A 164 1.51 -9.16 22.25
CA SER A 164 0.60 -10.29 22.23
C SER A 164 1.41 -11.56 22.47
N THR A 165 1.56 -11.89 23.75
CA THR A 165 2.00 -13.20 24.22
C THR A 165 0.96 -14.23 23.80
N THR A 166 1.21 -14.98 22.74
CA THR A 166 0.73 -16.36 22.60
C THR A 166 1.87 -17.20 22.03
N ALA A 167 2.22 -18.23 22.78
CA ALA A 167 3.28 -19.16 22.48
C ALA A 167 2.88 -20.11 21.33
N GLY A 168 3.84 -20.35 20.42
CA GLY A 168 4.01 -21.63 19.74
C GLY A 168 3.50 -21.76 18.31
N GLY A 169 4.42 -21.67 17.34
CA GLY A 169 4.33 -22.48 16.10
C GLY A 169 4.43 -21.75 14.76
N GLY A 170 5.66 -21.44 14.34
CA GLY A 170 6.13 -21.64 12.95
C GLY A 170 5.52 -20.83 11.80
N GLY A 171 6.27 -19.80 11.36
CA GLY A 171 6.51 -19.51 9.95
C GLY A 171 5.56 -18.54 9.23
N GLY A 172 6.10 -17.41 8.78
CA GLY A 172 5.50 -16.57 7.74
C GLY A 172 5.32 -15.11 8.12
N GLY A 173 6.42 -14.35 8.13
CA GLY A 173 6.39 -12.89 8.31
C GLY A 173 5.79 -12.18 7.09
N GLY A 174 4.84 -11.29 7.37
CA GLY A 174 4.28 -10.34 6.41
C GLY A 174 3.53 -9.25 7.17
N SER A 175 4.15 -8.08 7.30
CA SER A 175 3.53 -6.88 7.83
C SER A 175 2.31 -6.48 7.00
N GLY A 176 1.13 -6.48 7.62
CA GLY A 176 -0.04 -5.72 7.18
C GLY A 176 -0.47 -5.90 5.73
N GLY A 177 -0.79 -7.13 5.32
CA GLY A 177 -1.51 -7.37 4.07
C GLY A 177 -2.90 -6.71 4.09
N PHE A 178 -3.48 -6.45 2.91
CA PHE A 178 -4.86 -5.97 2.79
C PHE A 178 -5.83 -6.76 3.69
N ALA A 179 -6.87 -6.13 4.21
CA ALA A 179 -7.83 -6.80 5.11
C ALA A 179 -7.18 -7.49 6.34
N GLY A 180 -6.15 -6.87 6.92
CA GLY A 180 -5.51 -7.37 8.15
C GLY A 180 -4.71 -8.66 7.96
N GLY A 181 -4.22 -8.92 6.74
CA GLY A 181 -3.52 -10.17 6.40
C GLY A 181 -4.45 -11.35 6.08
N SER A 182 -5.78 -11.14 6.07
CA SER A 182 -6.74 -12.16 5.65
C SER A 182 -6.47 -12.63 4.22
N ALA A 183 -6.54 -13.95 4.01
CA ALA A 183 -6.47 -14.57 2.69
C ALA A 183 -7.86 -14.71 2.03
N ASP A 184 -8.92 -14.13 2.59
CA ASP A 184 -10.23 -14.10 1.94
C ASP A 184 -10.19 -13.21 0.68
N PRO A 185 -10.41 -13.76 -0.53
CA PRO A 185 -10.35 -13.00 -1.77
C PRO A 185 -11.31 -11.81 -1.80
N LYS A 186 -12.50 -11.93 -1.22
CA LYS A 186 -13.49 -10.84 -1.22
C LYS A 186 -13.04 -9.68 -0.32
N ALA A 187 -12.53 -10.01 0.86
CA ALA A 187 -11.94 -9.03 1.76
C ALA A 187 -10.74 -8.32 1.12
N ILE A 188 -9.88 -9.05 0.40
CA ILE A 188 -8.75 -8.48 -0.35
C ILE A 188 -9.26 -7.55 -1.47
N ILE A 189 -10.24 -7.98 -2.28
CA ILE A 189 -10.84 -7.19 -3.37
C ILE A 189 -11.40 -5.86 -2.86
N GLN A 190 -12.09 -5.89 -1.71
CA GLN A 190 -12.66 -4.70 -1.09
C GLN A 190 -11.57 -3.80 -0.50
N ALA A 191 -10.65 -4.36 0.28
CA ALA A 191 -9.58 -3.60 0.95
C ALA A 191 -8.55 -3.02 -0.03
N ALA A 192 -8.27 -3.72 -1.13
CA ALA A 192 -7.40 -3.25 -2.21
C ALA A 192 -8.11 -2.30 -3.18
N GLY A 193 -9.42 -2.08 -3.01
CA GLY A 193 -10.19 -1.13 -3.81
C GLY A 193 -10.35 -1.55 -5.28
N CYS A 194 -10.25 -2.85 -5.61
CA CYS A 194 -10.31 -3.33 -6.99
C CYS A 194 -11.61 -2.88 -7.68
N LEU A 195 -12.72 -2.89 -6.93
CA LEU A 195 -14.05 -2.50 -7.40
C LEU A 195 -14.21 -1.00 -7.69
N ALA A 196 -13.24 -0.17 -7.29
CA ALA A 196 -13.26 1.26 -7.61
C ALA A 196 -13.08 1.50 -9.12
N CYS A 197 -12.45 0.56 -9.83
CA CYS A 197 -12.26 0.64 -11.28
C CYS A 197 -12.82 -0.57 -12.01
N HIS A 198 -12.68 -1.77 -11.45
CA HIS A 198 -13.12 -3.01 -12.08
C HIS A 198 -14.54 -3.38 -11.68
N LYS A 199 -15.25 -4.01 -12.59
CA LYS A 199 -16.52 -4.69 -12.30
C LYS A 199 -16.25 -6.16 -11.97
N LEU A 200 -17.01 -6.72 -11.05
CA LEU A 200 -17.01 -8.14 -10.68
C LEU A 200 -18.41 -8.53 -10.20
N ASP A 201 -19.03 -9.52 -10.84
CA ASP A 201 -20.36 -10.06 -10.48
C ASP A 201 -21.45 -8.97 -10.37
N GLY A 202 -21.39 -7.96 -11.24
CA GLY A 202 -22.34 -6.84 -11.22
C GLY A 202 -21.97 -5.70 -10.27
N GLN A 203 -20.93 -5.85 -9.45
CA GLN A 203 -20.47 -4.85 -8.48
C GLN A 203 -19.24 -4.09 -8.99
N GLY A 204 -19.09 -2.83 -8.58
CA GLY A 204 -17.95 -1.99 -8.96
C GLY A 204 -18.21 -1.05 -10.13
N GLN A 205 -17.15 -0.52 -10.74
CA GLN A 205 -17.22 0.49 -11.81
C GLN A 205 -16.78 -0.09 -13.17
N VAL A 206 -17.10 0.62 -14.25
CA VAL A 206 -16.73 0.23 -15.64
C VAL A 206 -15.54 1.01 -16.19
N ILE A 207 -14.68 1.54 -15.31
CA ILE A 207 -13.50 2.33 -15.67
C ILE A 207 -12.38 1.41 -16.18
N ALA A 208 -12.27 0.20 -15.64
CA ALA A 208 -11.30 -0.82 -16.02
C ALA A 208 -12.02 -2.10 -16.54
N PRO A 209 -11.29 -3.06 -17.13
CA PRO A 209 -11.90 -4.27 -17.69
C PRO A 209 -12.71 -5.07 -16.67
N ASP A 210 -13.88 -5.57 -17.09
CA ASP A 210 -14.71 -6.45 -16.26
C ASP A 210 -13.96 -7.75 -15.90
N LEU A 211 -13.93 -8.06 -14.60
CA LEU A 211 -13.27 -9.23 -14.02
C LEU A 211 -14.21 -10.43 -13.82
N THR A 212 -15.53 -10.26 -14.01
CA THR A 212 -16.56 -11.29 -13.78
C THR A 212 -16.25 -12.63 -14.47
N HIS A 213 -15.66 -12.59 -15.66
CA HIS A 213 -15.30 -13.78 -16.43
C HIS A 213 -13.80 -13.77 -16.81
N VAL A 214 -12.94 -13.21 -15.96
CA VAL A 214 -11.52 -13.08 -16.27
C VAL A 214 -10.83 -14.44 -16.39
N GLY A 215 -11.26 -15.43 -15.60
CA GLY A 215 -10.75 -16.81 -15.63
C GLY A 215 -11.08 -17.56 -16.92
N SER A 216 -12.06 -17.08 -17.70
CA SER A 216 -12.32 -17.59 -19.06
C SER A 216 -11.37 -17.02 -20.11
N ARG A 217 -10.71 -15.90 -19.83
CA ARG A 217 -9.83 -15.21 -20.79
C ARG A 217 -8.35 -15.23 -20.42
N ARG A 218 -8.02 -15.52 -19.15
CA ARG A 218 -6.65 -15.52 -18.62
C ARG A 218 -6.48 -16.67 -17.64
N ASP A 219 -5.32 -17.32 -17.69
CA ASP A 219 -4.90 -18.28 -16.67
C ASP A 219 -4.39 -17.58 -15.40
N ALA A 220 -4.20 -18.37 -14.34
CA ALA A 220 -3.74 -17.89 -13.04
C ALA A 220 -2.37 -17.19 -13.13
N GLU A 221 -1.44 -17.70 -13.94
CA GLU A 221 -0.12 -17.08 -14.12
C GLU A 221 -0.22 -15.70 -14.76
N SER A 222 -1.06 -15.58 -15.79
CA SER A 222 -1.30 -14.32 -16.45
C SER A 222 -2.03 -13.33 -15.55
N ILE A 223 -2.95 -13.77 -14.70
CA ILE A 223 -3.62 -12.92 -13.71
C ILE A 223 -2.61 -12.44 -12.67
N ARG A 224 -1.76 -13.33 -12.15
CA ARG A 224 -0.68 -12.98 -11.22
C ARG A 224 0.25 -11.93 -11.81
N LYS A 225 0.73 -12.17 -13.03
CA LYS A 225 1.58 -11.22 -13.75
C LYS A 225 0.90 -9.86 -13.93
N LYS A 226 -0.41 -9.83 -14.17
CA LYS A 226 -1.19 -8.59 -14.30
C LYS A 226 -1.30 -7.81 -12.99
N ILE A 227 -1.44 -8.49 -11.86
CA ILE A 227 -1.52 -7.84 -10.54
C ILE A 227 -0.14 -7.29 -10.12
N LEU A 228 0.93 -8.04 -10.40
CA LEU A 228 2.30 -7.65 -10.05
C LEU A 228 2.89 -6.61 -10.99
N ASP A 229 2.61 -6.73 -12.29
CA ASP A 229 3.06 -5.82 -13.34
C ASP A 229 1.88 -5.46 -14.26
N PRO A 230 1.04 -4.50 -13.85
CA PRO A 230 -0.11 -4.08 -14.65
C PRO A 230 0.29 -3.42 -15.98
N ALA A 231 1.51 -2.88 -16.09
CA ALA A 231 2.02 -2.26 -17.31
C ALA A 231 2.50 -3.28 -18.36
N SER A 232 2.70 -4.55 -17.99
CA SER A 232 3.15 -5.62 -18.90
C SER A 232 2.29 -5.82 -20.16
N SER A 233 1.05 -5.35 -20.16
CA SER A 233 0.15 -5.29 -21.32
C SER A 233 -1.16 -4.62 -20.91
N ILE A 234 -1.76 -3.86 -21.82
CA ILE A 234 -3.04 -3.19 -21.56
C ILE A 234 -4.14 -3.96 -22.30
N ALA A 235 -5.30 -4.10 -21.67
CA ALA A 235 -6.45 -4.71 -22.33
C ALA A 235 -6.90 -3.85 -23.51
N LYS A 236 -7.27 -4.48 -24.63
CA LYS A 236 -7.74 -3.78 -25.83
C LYS A 236 -8.92 -2.85 -25.48
N GLY A 237 -8.84 -1.59 -25.88
CA GLY A 237 -9.83 -0.56 -25.59
C GLY A 237 -9.57 0.25 -24.31
N TYR A 238 -8.53 -0.09 -23.54
CA TYR A 238 -8.13 0.62 -22.31
C TYR A 238 -6.76 1.32 -22.44
N GLU A 239 -6.25 1.50 -23.66
CA GLU A 239 -4.91 2.04 -23.93
C GLU A 239 -4.74 3.46 -23.36
N LYS A 240 -5.80 4.28 -23.42
CA LYS A 240 -5.81 5.65 -22.85
C LYS A 240 -5.82 5.68 -21.31
N LEU A 241 -6.05 4.53 -20.68
CA LEU A 241 -6.13 4.34 -19.23
C LEU A 241 -4.91 3.55 -18.71
N ALA A 242 -3.88 3.39 -19.54
CA ALA A 242 -2.63 2.75 -19.16
C ALA A 242 -2.00 3.47 -17.96
N GLY A 243 -1.56 2.69 -16.97
CA GLY A 243 -0.94 3.21 -15.75
C GLY A 243 -1.91 3.57 -14.61
N ILE A 244 -3.23 3.50 -14.81
CA ILE A 244 -4.21 3.73 -13.74
C ILE A 244 -4.21 2.59 -12.72
N MET A 245 -3.96 1.35 -13.15
CA MET A 245 -3.87 0.20 -12.23
C MET A 245 -2.57 0.31 -11.40
N PRO A 246 -2.66 0.40 -10.06
CA PRO A 246 -1.49 0.59 -9.19
C PRO A 246 -0.45 -0.52 -9.34
N LYS A 247 0.82 -0.14 -9.40
CA LYS A 247 1.97 -1.07 -9.43
C LYS A 247 2.36 -1.59 -8.04
N THR A 248 1.75 -1.05 -6.99
CA THR A 248 2.10 -1.31 -5.59
C THR A 248 1.42 -2.54 -5.01
N PHE A 249 0.50 -3.19 -5.73
CA PHE A 249 -0.21 -4.37 -5.21
C PHE A 249 0.74 -5.51 -4.85
N GLY A 250 1.81 -5.73 -5.63
CA GLY A 250 2.83 -6.73 -5.32
C GLY A 250 3.62 -6.46 -4.04
N THR A 251 3.70 -5.20 -3.60
CA THR A 251 4.36 -4.80 -2.35
C THR A 251 3.38 -4.66 -1.18
N MET A 252 2.07 -4.61 -1.45
CA MET A 252 1.01 -4.42 -0.45
C MET A 252 0.26 -5.72 -0.10
N MET A 253 0.41 -6.78 -0.90
CA MET A 253 -0.11 -8.13 -0.62
C MET A 253 1.03 -9.03 -0.18
N ASN A 254 0.77 -9.92 0.79
CA ASN A 254 1.64 -11.05 1.01
C ASN A 254 1.38 -12.16 -0.04
N ALA A 255 2.27 -13.15 -0.11
CA ALA A 255 2.17 -14.22 -1.09
C ALA A 255 0.84 -15.00 -0.98
N ALA A 256 0.37 -15.30 0.22
CA ALA A 256 -0.88 -16.03 0.44
C ALA A 256 -2.10 -15.26 -0.09
N GLN A 257 -2.12 -13.94 0.10
CA GLN A 257 -3.19 -13.07 -0.40
C GLN A 257 -3.21 -12.97 -1.91
N LEU A 258 -2.03 -12.77 -2.50
CA LEU A 258 -1.89 -12.74 -3.95
C LEU A 258 -2.37 -14.06 -4.55
N GLU A 259 -1.96 -15.19 -4.00
CA GLU A 259 -2.38 -16.51 -4.46
C GLU A 259 -3.88 -16.74 -4.31
N ALA A 260 -4.45 -16.40 -3.15
CA ALA A 260 -5.88 -16.51 -2.93
C ALA A 260 -6.69 -15.68 -3.94
N LEU A 261 -6.26 -14.44 -4.20
CA LEU A 261 -6.90 -13.56 -5.18
C LEU A 261 -6.77 -14.09 -6.61
N VAL A 262 -5.58 -14.55 -6.99
CA VAL A 262 -5.31 -15.12 -8.32
C VAL A 262 -6.16 -16.36 -8.56
N GLN A 263 -6.24 -17.27 -7.59
CA GLN A 263 -7.05 -18.48 -7.70
C GLN A 263 -8.54 -18.15 -7.79
N TYR A 264 -9.00 -17.22 -6.97
CA TYR A 264 -10.40 -16.75 -7.01
C TYR A 264 -10.76 -16.20 -8.39
N LEU A 265 -9.97 -15.26 -8.92
CA LEU A 265 -10.21 -14.66 -10.23
C LEU A 265 -10.06 -15.67 -11.37
N GLY A 266 -9.09 -16.58 -11.28
CA GLY A 266 -8.91 -17.66 -12.27
C GLY A 266 -10.06 -18.67 -12.29
N ALA A 267 -10.77 -18.84 -11.17
CA ALA A 267 -11.96 -19.68 -11.08
C ALA A 267 -13.24 -18.98 -11.57
N HIS A 268 -13.25 -17.65 -11.69
CA HIS A 268 -14.40 -16.87 -12.20
C HIS A 268 -14.41 -16.90 -13.74
N LYS A 269 -15.10 -17.92 -14.27
CA LYS A 269 -15.23 -18.21 -15.70
C LYS A 269 -16.52 -17.66 -16.29
#